data_AF-A0A8S1HJ06-F1
#
_entry.id   AF-A0A8S1HJ06-F1
#
_cell.length_a   1.000
_cell.length_b   1.000
_cell.length_c   1.000
_cell.angle_alpha   90.00
_cell.angle_beta   90.00
_cell.angle_gamma   90.00
#
_symmetry.space_group_name_H-M   'P 1'
#
loop_
_entity.id
_entity.type
_entity.pdbx_description
1 polymer ?
#
loop_
_entity_poly.entity_id
_entity_poly.type
_entity_poly.pdbx_seq_one_letter_code
_entity_poly.pdbx_strand_id
1 'polypeptide(L)'
;MCSELALRSECTKDVIYHANCGQGVMNLTDEELQSYTHEKLLRHCLQLKIEYNEYVVSSQQMEKLLEDELEDMKTKFKAAELRSQQAVLDAERYQKRQETERGESAKLEETLRHEVNWLRDKCEKQREEIRRLEQRNDDLERRDRCNEQLALDLEQKWNVSIEKIALLENELYERQVAAEEMYRLRDDLKSERPLLVVEPLRVERQEETPEEPLPGPSSPKLTMRRALEFAPTPPDTGRDAWGAENKPSAVQKPCQSNKGLTGCVNRIVNDLMLKVDRLEHILSDMRIQQTRNSGHFS
;
A
#
# COMPACT_ATOMS: atom_id res chain seq x y z
N MET A 1 17.48 29.12 27.62
CA MET A 1 17.70 29.80 28.92
C MET A 1 19.16 30.12 29.23
N CYS A 2 20.16 29.67 28.45
CA CYS A 2 21.58 30.02 28.71
C CYS A 2 22.14 31.21 27.90
N SER A 3 21.37 31.83 27.01
CA SER A 3 21.86 32.87 26.08
C SER A 3 21.48 34.32 26.47
N GLU A 4 20.54 34.53 27.39
CA GLU A 4 20.15 35.88 27.85
C GLU A 4 21.06 36.46 28.94
N LEU A 5 21.88 35.63 29.60
CA LEU A 5 22.77 36.08 30.68
C LEU A 5 24.13 36.61 30.18
N ALA A 6 24.51 36.30 28.93
CA ALA A 6 25.80 36.74 28.39
C ALA A 6 25.78 38.22 27.94
N LEU A 7 24.67 38.68 27.33
CA LEU A 7 24.55 40.03 26.79
C LEU A 7 24.28 41.12 27.85
N ARG A 8 23.90 40.74 29.07
CA ARG A 8 23.74 41.67 30.20
C ARG A 8 25.06 42.01 30.92
N SER A 9 26.15 41.30 30.62
CA SER A 9 27.43 41.46 31.34
C SER A 9 28.42 42.42 30.69
N GLU A 10 28.21 42.79 29.42
CA GLU A 10 29.17 43.61 28.66
C GLU A 10 28.79 45.10 28.55
N CYS A 11 27.58 45.50 28.96
CA CYS A 11 27.10 46.87 28.77
C CYS A 11 27.23 47.78 30.01
N THR A 12 27.87 47.33 31.10
CA THR A 12 27.93 48.08 32.38
C THR A 12 29.30 48.66 32.73
N LYS A 13 30.29 48.65 31.83
CA LYS A 13 31.68 49.00 32.20
C LYS A 13 32.17 50.41 31.86
N ASP A 14 31.49 51.17 31.02
CA ASP A 14 32.02 52.48 30.62
C ASP A 14 31.07 53.62 31.05
N VAL A 15 31.10 53.92 32.35
CA VAL A 15 30.68 55.23 32.85
C VAL A 15 31.79 55.77 33.75
N ILE A 16 32.90 56.14 33.13
CA ILE A 16 33.93 56.95 33.76
C ILE A 16 33.42 58.40 33.71
N TYR A 17 32.69 58.83 34.74
CA TYR A 17 32.39 60.24 34.98
C TYR A 17 33.70 60.96 35.34
N HIS A 18 34.39 61.52 34.35
CA HIS A 18 35.33 62.61 34.60
C HIS A 18 34.56 63.94 34.60
N ALA A 19 33.86 64.21 35.70
CA ALA A 19 33.39 65.55 36.01
C ALA A 19 34.57 66.38 36.52
N ASN A 20 35.39 66.89 35.59
CA ASN A 20 36.41 67.90 35.89
C ASN A 20 35.87 69.31 35.61
N CYS A 21 34.61 69.54 35.97
CA CYS A 21 33.96 70.84 35.86
C CYS A 21 34.27 71.64 37.14
N GLY A 22 35.23 72.57 37.07
CA GLY A 22 35.50 73.46 38.21
C GLY A 22 36.95 73.93 38.40
N GLN A 23 37.90 73.59 37.53
CA GLN A 23 39.27 74.14 37.62
C GLN A 23 39.36 75.52 36.97
N GLY A 24 38.63 76.48 37.54
CA GLY A 24 38.71 77.91 37.24
C GLY A 24 38.75 78.74 38.52
N VAL A 25 39.30 78.19 39.61
CA VAL A 25 39.46 78.93 40.87
C VAL A 25 40.69 79.82 40.71
N MET A 26 40.45 81.14 40.74
CA MET A 26 41.50 82.16 40.75
C MET A 26 42.41 81.96 41.96
N ASN A 27 43.63 81.49 41.72
CA ASN A 27 44.72 81.66 42.68
C ASN A 27 45.44 82.97 42.34
N LEU A 28 44.75 84.12 42.45
CA LEU A 28 45.44 85.41 42.51
C LEU A 28 45.74 85.72 43.97
N THR A 29 46.98 86.03 44.28
CA THR A 29 47.37 86.44 45.63
C THR A 29 46.87 87.86 45.91
N ASP A 30 46.49 88.17 47.15
CA ASP A 30 45.95 89.47 47.55
C ASP A 30 46.88 90.66 47.19
N GLU A 31 48.19 90.41 47.06
CA GLU A 31 49.20 91.39 46.63
C GLU A 31 49.10 91.73 45.13
N GLU A 32 48.77 90.77 44.28
CA GLU A 32 48.59 90.97 42.84
C GLU A 32 47.29 91.75 42.55
N LEU A 33 46.26 91.56 43.38
CA LEU A 33 44.97 92.25 43.28
C LEU A 33 45.08 93.76 43.57
N GLN A 34 45.95 94.15 44.50
CA GLN A 34 46.18 95.56 44.87
C GLN A 34 47.03 96.32 43.84
N SER A 35 47.80 95.61 43.01
CA SER A 35 48.61 96.20 41.93
C SER A 35 47.80 96.56 40.68
N TYR A 36 46.58 96.05 40.55
CA TYR A 36 45.72 96.23 39.39
C TYR A 36 44.97 97.56 39.42
N THR A 37 45.00 98.31 38.32
CA THR A 37 44.12 99.47 38.15
C THR A 37 42.67 99.02 37.95
N HIS A 38 41.69 99.79 38.44
CA HIS A 38 40.25 99.48 38.33
C HIS A 38 39.82 99.07 36.90
N GLU A 39 40.39 99.73 35.87
CA GLU A 39 40.14 99.43 34.46
C GLU A 39 40.59 98.02 34.04
N LYS A 40 41.74 97.54 34.52
CA LYS A 40 42.24 96.20 34.23
C LYS A 40 41.39 95.12 34.92
N LEU A 41 40.96 95.37 36.16
CA LEU A 41 40.09 94.46 36.90
C LEU A 41 38.73 94.31 36.20
N LEU A 42 38.17 95.42 35.73
CA LEU A 42 36.91 95.43 34.98
C LEU A 42 37.03 94.67 33.65
N ARG A 43 38.11 94.87 32.88
CA ARG A 43 38.39 94.08 31.67
C ARG A 43 38.47 92.60 31.98
N HIS A 44 39.13 92.22 33.06
CA HIS A 44 39.26 90.82 33.43
C HIS A 44 37.93 90.19 33.84
N CYS A 45 37.10 90.89 34.63
CA CYS A 45 35.75 90.45 34.97
C CYS A 45 34.86 90.28 33.73
N LEU A 46 34.99 91.18 32.74
CA LEU A 46 34.27 91.05 31.48
C LEU A 46 34.75 89.86 30.64
N GLN A 47 36.05 89.61 30.59
CA GLN A 47 36.65 88.46 29.92
C GLN A 47 36.15 87.14 30.53
N LEU A 48 36.17 87.02 31.85
CA LEU A 48 35.65 85.85 32.57
C LEU A 48 34.15 85.64 32.34
N LYS A 49 33.38 86.72 32.23
CA LYS A 49 31.95 86.64 31.90
C LYS A 49 31.74 86.10 30.48
N ILE A 50 32.57 86.48 29.52
CA ILE A 50 32.51 85.97 28.14
C ILE A 50 32.84 84.48 28.15
N GLU A 51 33.97 84.10 28.75
CA GLU A 51 34.42 82.70 28.85
C GLU A 51 33.37 81.83 29.55
N TYR A 52 32.81 82.28 30.67
CA TYR A 52 31.73 81.57 31.36
C TYR A 52 30.50 81.37 30.47
N ASN A 53 30.09 82.39 29.71
CA ASN A 53 28.96 82.25 28.78
C ASN A 53 29.28 81.24 27.66
N GLU A 54 30.50 81.23 27.13
CA GLU A 54 30.95 80.24 26.14
C GLU A 54 30.92 78.83 26.72
N TYR A 55 31.38 78.64 27.98
CA TYR A 55 31.28 77.35 28.67
C TYR A 55 29.84 76.90 28.86
N VAL A 56 28.93 77.79 29.27
CA VAL A 56 27.50 77.46 29.44
C VAL A 56 26.88 77.04 28.11
N VAL A 57 27.15 77.77 27.03
CA VAL A 57 26.65 77.44 25.68
C VAL A 57 27.24 76.10 25.20
N SER A 58 28.53 75.88 25.40
CA SER A 58 29.21 74.62 25.03
C SER A 58 28.66 73.43 25.82
N SER A 59 28.41 73.58 27.12
CA SER A 59 27.79 72.54 27.96
C SER A 59 26.39 72.19 27.47
N GLN A 60 25.56 73.20 27.17
CA GLN A 60 24.21 72.97 26.64
C GLN A 60 24.21 72.30 25.26
N GLN A 61 25.17 72.63 24.40
CA GLN A 61 25.33 71.96 23.10
C GLN A 61 25.73 70.50 23.28
N MET A 62 26.64 70.21 24.22
CA MET A 62 27.08 68.85 24.52
C MET A 62 25.95 68.00 25.12
N GLU A 63 25.17 68.56 26.04
CA GLU A 63 23.97 67.91 26.59
C GLU A 63 22.98 67.53 25.49
N LYS A 64 22.70 68.44 24.55
CA LYS A 64 21.81 68.15 23.42
C LYS A 64 22.34 67.02 22.53
N LEU A 65 23.63 67.01 22.21
CA LEU A 65 24.23 65.93 21.43
C LEU A 65 24.09 64.58 22.14
N LEU A 66 24.28 64.54 23.46
CA LEU A 66 24.10 63.32 24.25
C LEU A 66 22.63 62.88 24.30
N GLU A 67 21.68 63.81 24.39
CA GLU A 67 20.25 63.51 24.32
C GLU A 67 19.84 62.93 22.97
N ASP A 68 20.33 63.52 21.86
CA ASP A 68 20.11 63.05 20.50
C ASP A 68 20.69 61.64 20.31
N GLU A 69 21.93 61.39 20.76
CA GLU A 69 22.56 60.06 20.71
C GLU A 69 21.79 59.03 21.54
N LEU A 70 21.30 59.41 22.72
CA LEU A 70 20.49 58.54 23.57
C LEU A 70 19.16 58.18 22.88
N GLU A 71 18.51 59.12 22.21
CA GLU A 71 17.27 58.89 21.48
C GLU A 71 17.50 58.00 20.25
N ASP A 72 18.57 58.23 19.51
CA ASP A 72 19.02 57.36 18.41
C ASP A 72 19.29 55.93 18.88
N MET A 73 19.95 55.76 20.02
CA MET A 73 20.20 54.42 20.57
C MET A 73 18.91 53.75 21.04
N LYS A 74 17.99 54.49 21.66
CA LYS A 74 16.66 53.97 22.06
C LYS A 74 15.83 53.53 20.86
N THR A 75 15.83 54.29 19.77
CA THR A 75 15.09 53.92 18.55
C THR A 75 15.69 52.68 17.89
N LYS A 76 17.03 52.60 17.79
CA LYS A 76 17.74 51.41 17.29
C LYS A 76 17.46 50.18 18.15
N PHE A 77 17.45 50.33 19.48
CA PHE A 77 17.14 49.24 20.40
C PHE A 77 15.72 48.72 20.19
N LYS A 78 14.71 49.60 20.15
CA LYS A 78 13.31 49.22 19.88
C LYS A 78 13.16 48.52 18.52
N ALA A 79 13.85 49.00 17.49
CA ALA A 79 13.83 48.38 16.16
C ALA A 79 14.52 47.00 16.15
N ALA A 80 15.60 46.82 16.91
CA ALA A 80 16.24 45.51 17.09
C ALA A 80 15.34 44.54 17.87
N GLU A 81 14.69 45.01 18.93
CA GLU A 81 13.76 44.23 19.74
C GLU A 81 12.56 43.73 18.91
N LEU A 82 11.95 44.61 18.11
CA LEU A 82 10.86 44.23 17.21
C LEU A 82 11.30 43.17 16.19
N ARG A 83 12.48 43.33 15.59
CA ARG A 83 13.06 42.34 14.66
C ARG A 83 13.31 41.01 15.33
N SER A 84 13.81 41.02 16.57
CA SER A 84 14.00 39.79 17.36
C SER A 84 12.67 39.10 17.63
N GLN A 85 11.64 39.83 18.03
CA GLN A 85 10.31 39.27 18.27
C GLN A 85 9.70 38.67 16.99
N GLN A 86 9.84 39.35 15.85
CA GLN A 86 9.40 38.84 14.56
C GLN A 86 10.14 37.54 14.17
N ALA A 87 11.46 37.52 14.33
CA ALA A 87 12.26 36.33 14.04
C ALA A 87 11.86 35.12 14.91
N VAL A 88 11.56 35.34 16.19
CA VAL A 88 11.07 34.28 17.09
C VAL A 88 9.71 33.74 16.62
N LEU A 89 8.76 34.62 16.29
CA LEU A 89 7.45 34.21 15.80
C LEU A 89 7.54 33.42 14.49
N ASP A 90 8.40 33.85 13.57
CA ASP A 90 8.61 33.14 12.32
C ASP A 90 9.28 31.79 12.55
N ALA A 91 10.27 31.70 13.44
CA ALA A 91 10.88 30.43 13.83
C ALA A 91 9.84 29.44 14.40
N GLU A 92 8.96 29.89 15.31
CA GLU A 92 7.87 29.08 15.85
C GLU A 92 6.89 28.62 14.76
N ARG A 93 6.57 29.50 13.80
CA ARG A 93 5.70 29.15 12.66
C ARG A 93 6.35 28.10 11.77
N TYR A 94 7.64 28.23 11.46
CA TYR A 94 8.37 27.23 10.68
C TYR A 94 8.47 25.90 11.43
N GLN A 95 8.73 25.93 12.73
CA GLN A 95 8.77 24.73 13.56
C GLN A 95 7.43 23.99 13.55
N LYS A 96 6.32 24.70 13.80
CA LYS A 96 4.98 24.11 13.76
C LYS A 96 4.66 23.48 12.40
N ARG A 97 4.97 24.18 11.30
CA ARG A 97 4.80 23.62 9.94
C ARG A 97 5.62 22.35 9.74
N GLN A 98 6.88 22.36 10.16
CA GLN A 98 7.75 21.20 10.04
C GLN A 98 7.25 20.01 10.87
N GLU A 99 6.74 20.25 12.08
CA GLU A 99 6.15 19.20 12.92
C GLU A 99 4.88 18.60 12.29
N THR A 100 4.02 19.44 11.71
CA THR A 100 2.83 18.95 10.98
C THR A 100 3.22 18.13 9.76
N GLU A 101 4.16 18.61 8.94
CA GLU A 101 4.62 17.90 7.74
C GLU A 101 5.30 16.57 8.11
N ARG A 102 6.13 16.55 9.17
CA ARG A 102 6.73 15.31 9.69
C ARG A 102 5.66 14.32 10.16
N GLY A 103 4.62 14.80 10.85
CA GLY A 103 3.51 13.97 11.29
C GLY A 103 2.70 13.39 10.12
N GLU A 104 2.43 14.19 9.09
CA GLU A 104 1.75 13.73 7.87
C GLU A 104 2.61 12.72 7.10
N SER A 105 3.91 13.00 6.95
CA SER A 105 4.85 12.09 6.30
C SER A 105 4.95 10.75 7.03
N ALA A 106 5.00 10.76 8.37
CA ALA A 106 5.02 9.54 9.16
C ALA A 106 3.73 8.71 8.99
N LYS A 107 2.55 9.35 8.96
CA LYS A 107 1.27 8.68 8.69
C LYS A 107 1.22 8.08 7.28
N LEU A 108 1.73 8.81 6.29
CA LEU A 108 1.82 8.32 4.91
C LEU A 108 2.76 7.12 4.83
N GLU A 109 3.92 7.21 5.46
CA GLU A 109 4.89 6.12 5.51
C GLU A 109 4.30 4.87 6.19
N GLU A 110 3.60 5.04 7.30
CA GLU A 110 2.90 3.96 7.97
C GLU A 110 1.85 3.31 7.05
N THR A 111 1.03 4.11 6.37
CA THR A 111 0.03 3.61 5.42
C THR A 111 0.68 2.83 4.28
N LEU A 112 1.78 3.35 3.71
CA LEU A 112 2.53 2.68 2.65
C LEU A 112 3.16 1.37 3.14
N ARG A 113 3.70 1.33 4.36
CA ARG A 113 4.23 0.09 4.95
C ARG A 113 3.14 -0.97 5.12
N HIS A 114 1.95 -0.57 5.57
CA HIS A 114 0.80 -1.48 5.68
C HIS A 114 0.40 -2.03 4.31
N GLU A 115 0.27 -1.17 3.29
CA GLU A 115 -0.10 -1.60 1.94
C GLU A 115 0.95 -2.55 1.32
N VAL A 116 2.24 -2.26 1.51
CA VAL A 116 3.32 -3.14 1.05
C VAL A 116 3.24 -4.52 1.71
N ASN A 117 3.00 -4.58 3.02
CA ASN A 117 2.84 -5.84 3.72
C ASN A 117 1.57 -6.59 3.25
N TRP A 118 0.46 -5.88 3.09
CA TRP A 118 -0.78 -6.46 2.58
C TRP A 118 -0.61 -7.05 1.17
N LEU A 119 0.08 -6.34 0.28
CA LEU A 119 0.39 -6.83 -1.07
C LEU A 119 1.31 -8.06 -1.04
N ARG A 120 2.30 -8.07 -0.15
CA ARG A 120 3.19 -9.24 0.04
C ARG A 120 2.40 -10.47 0.49
N ASP A 121 1.55 -10.33 1.50
CA ASP A 121 0.70 -11.42 2.00
C ASP A 121 -0.26 -11.92 0.91
N LYS A 122 -0.83 -11.01 0.12
CA LYS A 122 -1.70 -11.38 -1.00
C LYS A 122 -0.94 -12.14 -2.08
N CYS A 123 0.26 -11.71 -2.44
CA CYS A 123 1.12 -12.41 -3.39
C CYS A 123 1.50 -13.80 -2.88
N GLU A 124 1.80 -13.95 -1.58
CA GLU A 124 2.10 -15.24 -0.97
C GLU A 124 0.90 -16.19 -1.04
N LYS A 125 -0.28 -15.74 -0.61
CA LYS A 125 -1.53 -16.51 -0.72
C LYS A 125 -1.85 -16.93 -2.15
N GLN A 126 -1.63 -16.04 -3.12
CA GLN A 126 -1.82 -16.37 -4.54
C GLN A 126 -0.84 -17.44 -5.01
N ARG A 127 0.43 -17.39 -4.58
CA ARG A 127 1.42 -18.43 -4.90
C ARG A 127 1.06 -19.78 -4.29
N GLU A 128 0.58 -19.78 -3.04
CA GLU A 128 0.08 -20.99 -2.39
C GLU A 128 -1.12 -21.58 -3.13
N GLU A 129 -2.06 -20.73 -3.56
CA GLU A 129 -3.23 -21.17 -4.32
C GLU A 129 -2.84 -21.75 -5.68
N ILE A 130 -1.88 -21.13 -6.39
CA ILE A 130 -1.34 -21.68 -7.64
C ILE A 130 -0.78 -23.09 -7.41
N ARG A 131 0.08 -23.27 -6.40
CA ARG A 131 0.64 -24.60 -6.08
C ARG A 131 -0.45 -25.62 -5.73
N ARG A 132 -1.49 -25.21 -4.99
CA ARG A 132 -2.63 -26.06 -4.64
C ARG A 132 -3.40 -26.49 -5.89
N LEU A 133 -3.62 -25.57 -6.83
CA LEU A 133 -4.30 -25.85 -8.10
C LEU A 133 -3.46 -26.76 -9.00
N GLU A 134 -2.15 -26.54 -9.08
CA GLU A 134 -1.20 -27.40 -9.80
C GLU A 134 -1.24 -28.83 -9.24
N GLN A 135 -1.14 -29.00 -7.91
CA GLN A 135 -1.24 -30.31 -7.28
C GLN A 135 -2.59 -31.00 -7.57
N ARG A 136 -3.70 -30.25 -7.50
CA ARG A 136 -5.03 -30.80 -7.82
C ARG A 136 -5.13 -31.18 -9.30
N ASN A 137 -4.49 -30.43 -10.18
CA ASN A 137 -4.43 -30.74 -11.60
C ASN A 137 -3.65 -32.03 -11.85
N ASP A 138 -2.47 -32.18 -11.25
CA ASP A 138 -1.67 -33.42 -11.32
C ASP A 138 -2.47 -34.64 -10.85
N ASP A 139 -3.23 -34.51 -9.76
CA ASP A 139 -4.09 -35.58 -9.25
C ASP A 139 -5.24 -35.91 -10.20
N LEU A 140 -5.81 -34.92 -10.89
CA LEU A 140 -6.82 -35.12 -11.91
C LEU A 140 -6.24 -35.87 -13.12
N GLU A 141 -5.12 -35.42 -13.66
CA GLU A 141 -4.47 -36.11 -14.78
C GLU A 141 -4.11 -37.56 -14.45
N ARG A 142 -3.67 -37.84 -13.22
CA ARG A 142 -3.40 -39.21 -12.76
C ARG A 142 -4.67 -40.06 -12.77
N ARG A 143 -5.80 -39.51 -12.31
CA ARG A 143 -7.09 -40.22 -12.34
C ARG A 143 -7.56 -40.44 -13.76
N ASP A 144 -7.40 -39.45 -14.63
CA ASP A 144 -7.79 -39.56 -16.03
C ASP A 144 -6.98 -40.66 -16.75
N ARG A 145 -5.66 -40.70 -16.56
CA ARG A 145 -4.81 -41.80 -17.07
C ARG A 145 -5.25 -43.17 -16.55
N CYS A 146 -5.62 -43.27 -15.26
CA CYS A 146 -6.11 -44.52 -14.68
C CYS A 146 -7.48 -44.93 -15.26
N ASN A 147 -8.36 -43.96 -15.48
CA ASN A 147 -9.68 -44.18 -16.04
C ASN A 147 -9.61 -44.60 -17.51
N GLU A 148 -8.74 -43.96 -18.30
CA GLU A 148 -8.45 -44.35 -19.68
C GLU A 148 -7.93 -45.78 -19.75
N GLN A 149 -6.96 -46.15 -18.90
CA GLN A 149 -6.47 -47.54 -18.83
C GLN A 149 -7.59 -48.51 -18.47
N LEU A 150 -8.43 -48.18 -17.49
CA LEU A 150 -9.55 -49.02 -17.08
C LEU A 150 -10.59 -49.18 -18.21
N ALA A 151 -10.85 -48.12 -18.98
CA ALA A 151 -11.71 -48.18 -20.14
C ALA A 151 -11.14 -49.13 -21.20
N LEU A 152 -9.85 -49.02 -21.53
CA LEU A 152 -9.17 -49.91 -22.47
C LEU A 152 -9.21 -51.39 -22.01
N ASP A 153 -8.98 -51.64 -20.72
CA ASP A 153 -9.06 -52.99 -20.15
C ASP A 153 -10.49 -53.58 -20.26
N LEU A 154 -11.52 -52.75 -20.12
CA LEU A 154 -12.92 -53.16 -20.29
C LEU A 154 -13.26 -53.44 -21.75
N GLU A 155 -12.83 -52.58 -22.67
CA GLU A 155 -12.98 -52.77 -24.11
C GLU A 155 -12.34 -54.08 -24.56
N GLN A 156 -11.13 -54.38 -24.09
CA GLN A 156 -10.46 -55.65 -24.41
C GLN A 156 -11.26 -56.85 -23.90
N LYS A 157 -11.74 -56.81 -22.65
CA LYS A 157 -12.57 -57.90 -22.07
C LYS A 157 -13.89 -58.07 -22.83
N TRP A 158 -14.50 -56.98 -23.28
CA TRP A 158 -15.69 -57.02 -24.11
C TRP A 158 -15.40 -57.64 -25.47
N ASN A 159 -14.30 -57.26 -26.13
CA ASN A 159 -13.91 -57.86 -27.41
C ASN A 159 -13.70 -59.38 -27.30
N VAL A 160 -12.98 -59.86 -26.27
CA VAL A 160 -12.80 -61.29 -26.02
C VAL A 160 -14.15 -61.99 -25.79
N SER A 161 -15.07 -61.33 -25.09
CA SER A 161 -16.41 -61.88 -24.85
C SER A 161 -17.23 -61.97 -26.14
N ILE A 162 -17.10 -60.99 -27.04
CA ILE A 162 -17.73 -60.99 -28.35
C ILE A 162 -17.15 -62.12 -29.21
N GLU A 163 -15.83 -62.29 -29.25
CA GLU A 163 -15.16 -63.40 -29.96
C GLU A 163 -15.67 -64.75 -29.47
N LYS A 164 -15.81 -64.92 -28.15
CA LYS A 164 -16.36 -66.14 -27.56
C LYS A 164 -17.82 -66.39 -27.99
N ILE A 165 -18.65 -65.35 -28.03
CA ILE A 165 -20.04 -65.46 -28.48
C ILE A 165 -20.08 -65.88 -29.95
N ALA A 166 -19.28 -65.25 -30.82
CA ALA A 166 -19.22 -65.59 -32.25
C ALA A 166 -18.76 -67.04 -32.48
N LEU A 167 -17.80 -67.55 -31.70
CA LEU A 167 -17.39 -68.96 -31.77
C LEU A 167 -18.55 -69.90 -31.37
N LEU A 168 -19.26 -69.61 -30.30
CA LEU A 168 -20.40 -70.41 -29.85
C LEU A 168 -21.57 -70.37 -30.85
N GLU A 169 -21.82 -69.22 -31.48
CA GLU A 169 -22.81 -69.09 -32.55
C GLU A 169 -22.45 -69.97 -33.75
N ASN A 170 -21.18 -70.02 -34.15
CA ASN A 170 -20.71 -70.93 -35.20
C ASN A 170 -20.87 -72.40 -34.82
N GLU A 171 -20.50 -72.78 -33.59
CA GLU A 171 -20.70 -74.16 -33.10
C GLU A 171 -22.19 -74.58 -33.10
N LEU A 172 -23.08 -73.67 -32.71
CA LEU A 172 -24.53 -73.89 -32.78
C LEU A 172 -25.01 -74.02 -34.23
N TYR A 173 -24.49 -73.20 -35.14
CA TYR A 173 -24.80 -73.27 -36.56
C TYR A 173 -24.36 -74.61 -37.17
N GLU A 174 -23.13 -75.07 -36.92
CA GLU A 174 -22.63 -76.36 -37.39
C GLU A 174 -23.51 -77.52 -36.88
N ARG A 175 -23.91 -77.48 -35.61
CA ARG A 175 -24.85 -78.48 -35.04
C ARG A 175 -26.21 -78.44 -35.72
N GLN A 176 -26.72 -77.26 -36.04
CA GLN A 176 -27.98 -77.12 -36.75
C GLN A 176 -27.89 -77.71 -38.15
N VAL A 177 -26.83 -77.41 -38.91
CA VAL A 177 -26.59 -77.96 -40.25
C VAL A 177 -26.50 -79.49 -40.20
N ALA A 178 -25.71 -80.06 -39.27
CA ALA A 178 -25.61 -81.51 -39.10
C ALA A 178 -26.95 -82.15 -38.71
N ALA A 179 -27.75 -81.48 -37.87
CA ALA A 179 -29.09 -81.94 -37.53
C ALA A 179 -30.02 -81.96 -38.76
N GLU A 180 -30.00 -80.90 -39.58
CA GLU A 180 -30.76 -80.83 -40.84
C GLU A 180 -30.34 -81.94 -41.81
N GLU A 181 -29.03 -82.21 -41.96
CA GLU A 181 -28.51 -83.33 -42.75
C GLU A 181 -28.98 -84.67 -42.22
N MET A 182 -28.95 -84.89 -40.90
CA MET A 182 -29.50 -86.09 -40.28
C MET A 182 -31.01 -86.23 -40.54
N TYR A 183 -31.78 -85.14 -40.48
CA TYR A 183 -33.20 -85.16 -40.80
C TYR A 183 -33.43 -85.54 -42.26
N ARG A 184 -32.67 -84.96 -43.21
CA ARG A 184 -32.73 -85.33 -44.63
C ARG A 184 -32.42 -86.81 -44.86
N LEU A 185 -31.31 -87.31 -44.33
CA LEU A 185 -30.94 -88.72 -44.44
C LEU A 185 -31.99 -89.65 -43.81
N ARG A 186 -32.58 -89.26 -42.68
CA ARG A 186 -33.69 -90.03 -42.09
C ARG A 186 -34.93 -90.03 -42.97
N ASP A 187 -35.26 -88.93 -43.62
CA ASP A 187 -36.39 -88.87 -44.54
C ASP A 187 -36.12 -89.68 -45.81
N ASP A 188 -34.90 -89.69 -46.33
CA ASP A 188 -34.48 -90.57 -47.42
C ASP A 188 -34.64 -92.05 -47.02
N LEU A 189 -34.16 -92.46 -45.83
CA LEU A 189 -34.36 -93.81 -45.30
C LEU A 189 -35.82 -94.18 -45.03
N LYS A 190 -36.68 -93.23 -44.67
CA LYS A 190 -38.13 -93.46 -44.56
C LYS A 190 -38.76 -93.61 -45.93
N SER A 191 -38.29 -92.87 -46.94
CA SER A 191 -38.80 -92.96 -48.31
C SER A 191 -38.46 -94.29 -48.98
N GLU A 192 -37.32 -94.89 -48.64
CA GLU A 192 -36.90 -96.21 -49.10
C GLU A 192 -37.60 -97.37 -48.36
N ARG A 193 -38.23 -97.10 -47.20
CA ARG A 193 -39.03 -98.10 -46.49
C ARG A 193 -40.46 -98.07 -47.03
N PRO A 194 -41.00 -99.19 -47.57
CA PRO A 194 -42.38 -99.21 -48.04
C PRO A 194 -43.34 -98.89 -46.88
N LEU A 195 -44.21 -97.90 -47.09
CA LEU A 195 -45.20 -97.44 -46.12
C LEU A 195 -46.17 -98.59 -45.73
N LEU A 196 -45.86 -99.29 -44.65
CA LEU A 196 -46.85 -100.07 -43.91
C LEU A 196 -47.65 -99.10 -43.04
N VAL A 197 -48.88 -98.81 -43.47
CA VAL A 197 -49.85 -98.06 -42.66
C VAL A 197 -50.21 -98.93 -41.45
N VAL A 198 -49.77 -98.51 -40.27
CA VAL A 198 -50.19 -99.08 -38.99
C VAL A 198 -50.96 -97.99 -38.24
N GLU A 199 -52.22 -98.30 -37.92
CA GLU A 199 -53.11 -97.46 -37.09
C GLU A 199 -52.46 -97.12 -35.74
N PRO A 200 -52.56 -95.87 -35.24
CA PRO A 200 -51.94 -95.50 -33.98
C PRO A 200 -52.70 -96.13 -32.80
N LEU A 201 -52.08 -97.11 -32.15
CA LEU A 201 -52.50 -97.57 -30.83
C LEU A 201 -52.25 -96.41 -29.84
N ARG A 202 -53.33 -95.82 -29.33
CA ARG A 202 -53.30 -94.83 -28.25
C ARG A 202 -52.65 -95.45 -27.02
N VAL A 203 -51.40 -95.08 -26.75
CA VAL A 203 -50.77 -95.32 -25.44
C VAL A 203 -50.93 -94.03 -24.65
N GLU A 204 -51.79 -94.11 -23.64
CA GLU A 204 -52.00 -93.05 -22.65
C GLU A 204 -50.67 -92.74 -21.96
N ARG A 205 -50.28 -91.48 -22.06
CA ARG A 205 -49.15 -90.89 -21.36
C ARG A 205 -49.52 -90.78 -19.88
N GLN A 206 -49.01 -91.67 -19.04
CA GLN A 206 -48.93 -91.43 -17.60
C GLN A 206 -47.80 -90.42 -17.36
N GLU A 207 -48.19 -89.17 -17.08
CA GLU A 207 -47.27 -88.18 -16.51
C GLU A 207 -47.12 -88.51 -15.02
N GLU A 208 -46.14 -89.35 -14.69
CA GLU A 208 -45.61 -89.43 -13.33
C GLU A 208 -44.46 -88.43 -13.23
N THR A 209 -44.71 -87.34 -12.51
CA THR A 209 -43.74 -86.39 -12.01
C THR A 209 -42.74 -87.05 -11.06
N PRO A 210 -41.42 -86.95 -11.30
CA PRO A 210 -40.43 -87.15 -10.25
C PRO A 210 -40.16 -85.81 -9.54
N GLU A 211 -40.51 -85.73 -8.26
CA GLU A 211 -40.04 -84.69 -7.36
C GLU A 211 -38.56 -84.89 -6.99
N GLU A 212 -37.86 -83.73 -6.92
CA GLU A 212 -36.67 -83.40 -6.11
C GLU A 212 -35.27 -83.94 -6.50
N PRO A 213 -34.17 -83.19 -6.20
CA PRO A 213 -34.03 -82.23 -5.10
C PRO A 213 -33.46 -80.84 -5.45
N LEU A 214 -33.91 -79.84 -4.69
CA LEU A 214 -33.16 -78.61 -4.45
C LEU A 214 -31.79 -78.94 -3.84
N PRO A 215 -30.75 -78.19 -4.24
CA PRO A 215 -29.89 -77.60 -3.23
C PRO A 215 -29.57 -76.14 -3.56
N GLY A 216 -30.03 -75.25 -2.68
CA GLY A 216 -29.24 -74.15 -2.11
C GLY A 216 -28.74 -73.01 -3.02
N PRO A 217 -28.92 -71.74 -2.60
CA PRO A 217 -28.31 -70.60 -3.26
C PRO A 217 -26.84 -70.50 -2.84
N SER A 218 -25.91 -70.80 -3.75
CA SER A 218 -24.51 -70.38 -3.60
C SER A 218 -24.08 -69.61 -4.83
N SER A 219 -24.29 -68.30 -4.78
CA SER A 219 -23.55 -67.37 -5.63
C SER A 219 -22.05 -67.57 -5.35
N PRO A 220 -21.18 -67.77 -6.36
CA PRO A 220 -19.80 -67.42 -6.19
C PRO A 220 -19.75 -65.89 -6.25
N LYS A 221 -19.94 -65.24 -5.08
CA LYS A 221 -19.23 -63.99 -4.84
C LYS A 221 -17.75 -64.34 -4.98
N LEU A 222 -17.21 -64.14 -6.19
CA LEU A 222 -15.79 -63.87 -6.36
C LEU A 222 -15.51 -62.59 -5.60
N THR A 223 -15.27 -62.81 -4.32
CA THR A 223 -14.79 -61.81 -3.39
C THR A 223 -13.33 -61.63 -3.80
N MET A 224 -13.05 -60.70 -4.72
CA MET A 224 -11.73 -60.08 -4.75
C MET A 224 -11.63 -59.25 -3.47
N ARG A 225 -11.32 -59.92 -2.37
CA ARG A 225 -10.63 -59.30 -1.24
C ARG A 225 -9.16 -59.62 -1.45
N ARG A 226 -8.44 -58.74 -2.14
CA ARG A 226 -7.01 -58.56 -1.91
C ARG A 226 -6.81 -57.15 -1.36
N ALA A 227 -6.43 -57.17 -0.09
CA ALA A 227 -6.00 -56.10 0.81
C ALA A 227 -5.59 -54.77 0.16
N LEU A 228 -6.32 -53.72 0.52
CA LEU A 228 -5.73 -52.47 1.00
C LEU A 228 -6.52 -52.07 2.26
N GLU A 229 -6.27 -52.78 3.36
CA GLU A 229 -6.49 -52.20 4.69
C GLU A 229 -5.24 -51.42 5.04
N PHE A 230 -5.34 -50.10 4.91
CA PHE A 230 -4.89 -49.21 5.97
C PHE A 230 -5.96 -48.13 6.15
N ALA A 231 -6.76 -48.29 7.21
CA ALA A 231 -7.51 -47.21 7.85
C ALA A 231 -6.75 -46.81 9.14
N PRO A 232 -6.92 -45.59 9.71
CA PRO A 232 -8.19 -45.17 10.34
C PRO A 232 -8.69 -43.78 9.87
N THR A 233 -9.97 -43.58 9.52
CA THR A 233 -11.20 -43.28 10.34
C THR A 233 -11.33 -41.79 10.79
N PRO A 234 -12.52 -41.27 11.21
CA PRO A 234 -13.36 -40.29 10.50
C PRO A 234 -13.83 -39.19 11.52
N PRO A 235 -15.05 -38.59 11.54
CA PRO A 235 -16.08 -38.40 10.52
C PRO A 235 -16.47 -36.92 10.31
N ASP A 236 -16.86 -36.63 9.09
CA ASP A 236 -17.70 -35.49 8.77
C ASP A 236 -19.13 -36.01 8.63
N THR A 237 -20.01 -35.55 9.51
CA THR A 237 -21.46 -35.70 9.36
C THR A 237 -22.10 -34.35 9.61
N GLY A 238 -22.48 -33.70 8.52
CA GLY A 238 -23.89 -33.43 8.35
C GLY A 238 -24.28 -32.00 8.02
N ARG A 239 -24.92 -31.92 6.85
CA ARG A 239 -26.19 -31.21 6.61
C ARG A 239 -26.11 -29.70 6.47
N ASP A 240 -26.37 -29.27 5.24
CA ASP A 240 -27.54 -28.48 4.87
C ASP A 240 -28.19 -27.66 6.00
N ALA A 241 -27.96 -26.35 5.95
CA ALA A 241 -28.90 -25.38 6.49
C ALA A 241 -28.83 -24.09 5.66
N TRP A 242 -29.64 -24.06 4.60
CA TRP A 242 -30.17 -22.82 4.06
C TRP A 242 -31.17 -22.25 5.07
N GLY A 243 -30.97 -21.02 5.56
CA GLY A 243 -31.99 -20.30 6.32
C GLY A 243 -31.49 -19.12 7.14
N ALA A 244 -31.97 -17.94 6.77
CA ALA A 244 -32.14 -16.72 7.57
C ALA A 244 -30.95 -15.73 7.74
N GLU A 245 -31.04 -14.69 6.91
CA GLU A 245 -31.09 -13.26 7.31
C GLU A 245 -29.93 -12.66 8.10
N ASN A 246 -29.17 -11.79 7.42
CA ASN A 246 -29.01 -10.39 7.84
C ASN A 246 -28.56 -9.51 6.67
N LYS A 247 -29.44 -8.56 6.26
CA LYS A 247 -29.09 -7.32 5.54
C LYS A 247 -28.69 -6.28 6.61
N PRO A 248 -27.74 -5.36 6.36
CA PRO A 248 -27.90 -4.30 5.36
C PRO A 248 -26.68 -4.18 4.42
N SER A 249 -26.88 -4.16 3.11
CA SER A 249 -27.15 -2.96 2.30
C SER A 249 -26.07 -1.86 2.44
N ALA A 250 -24.98 -1.98 1.67
CA ALA A 250 -24.30 -0.87 0.98
C ALA A 250 -23.14 -1.39 0.11
N VAL A 251 -23.44 -2.18 -0.93
CA VAL A 251 -22.48 -2.40 -2.02
C VAL A 251 -22.61 -1.24 -2.99
N GLN A 252 -21.65 -0.31 -2.91
CA GLN A 252 -21.38 0.64 -3.98
C GLN A 252 -20.80 -0.10 -5.19
N LYS A 253 -21.12 0.46 -6.35
CA LYS A 253 -20.97 -0.05 -7.73
C LYS A 253 -19.57 -0.60 -8.07
N PRO A 254 -19.48 -1.51 -9.05
CA PRO A 254 -18.20 -1.94 -9.61
C PRO A 254 -17.56 -0.76 -10.36
N CYS A 255 -16.36 -0.38 -9.92
CA CYS A 255 -15.55 0.66 -10.54
C CYS A 255 -15.06 0.20 -11.91
N GLN A 256 -15.49 0.93 -12.93
CA GLN A 256 -15.05 0.80 -14.32
C GLN A 256 -13.53 1.02 -14.43
N SER A 257 -12.86 0.03 -15.01
CA SER A 257 -11.40 -0.15 -15.09
C SER A 257 -10.61 0.88 -15.90
N ASN A 258 -11.21 1.91 -16.52
CA ASN A 258 -10.48 2.72 -17.52
C ASN A 258 -10.37 4.24 -17.21
N LYS A 259 -10.70 4.68 -16.00
CA LYS A 259 -10.65 6.12 -15.63
C LYS A 259 -9.37 6.54 -14.89
N GLY A 260 -8.51 5.60 -14.51
CA GLY A 260 -7.29 5.87 -13.74
C GLY A 260 -6.20 6.57 -14.55
N LEU A 261 -5.93 6.09 -15.78
CA LEU A 261 -4.79 6.57 -16.56
C LEU A 261 -5.00 8.00 -17.08
N THR A 262 -6.15 8.29 -17.69
CA THR A 262 -6.47 9.63 -18.20
C THR A 262 -6.57 10.67 -17.08
N GLY A 263 -7.08 10.27 -15.90
CA GLY A 263 -7.14 11.14 -14.73
C GLY A 263 -5.76 11.49 -14.15
N CYS A 264 -4.83 10.52 -14.13
CA CYS A 264 -3.44 10.75 -13.74
C CYS A 264 -2.71 11.64 -14.74
N VAL A 265 -2.87 11.39 -16.05
CA VAL A 265 -2.27 12.22 -17.11
C VAL A 265 -2.77 13.66 -17.02
N ASN A 266 -4.08 13.88 -16.86
CA ASN A 266 -4.64 15.23 -16.73
C ASN A 266 -4.14 15.98 -15.49
N ARG A 267 -3.91 15.30 -14.36
CA ARG A 267 -3.30 15.93 -13.17
C ARG A 267 -1.85 16.34 -13.42
N ILE A 268 -1.07 15.48 -14.08
CA ILE A 268 0.33 15.78 -14.42
C ILE A 268 0.40 16.96 -15.39
N VAL A 269 -0.44 16.96 -16.43
CA VAL A 269 -0.52 18.07 -17.39
C VAL A 269 -0.93 19.38 -16.71
N ASN A 270 -1.91 19.36 -15.80
CA ASN A 270 -2.31 20.54 -15.04
C ASN A 270 -1.20 21.05 -14.11
N ASP A 271 -0.47 20.17 -13.44
CA ASP A 271 0.66 20.55 -12.57
C ASP A 271 1.83 21.14 -13.39
N LEU A 272 2.07 20.60 -14.59
CA LEU A 272 3.04 21.14 -15.53
C LEU A 272 2.63 22.53 -16.04
N MET A 273 1.36 22.75 -16.39
CA MET A 273 0.86 24.07 -16.80
C MET A 273 1.04 25.10 -15.68
N LEU A 274 0.67 24.77 -14.45
CA LEU A 274 0.85 25.67 -13.30
C LEU A 274 2.32 26.01 -13.03
N LYS A 275 3.24 25.07 -13.29
CA LYS A 275 4.68 25.31 -13.18
C LYS A 275 5.19 26.21 -14.30
N VAL A 276 4.69 26.04 -15.52
CA VAL A 276 5.02 26.92 -16.66
C VAL A 276 4.53 28.34 -16.39
N ASP A 277 3.28 28.53 -15.95
CA ASP A 277 2.73 29.86 -15.62
C ASP A 277 3.55 30.57 -14.54
N ARG A 278 4.00 29.84 -13.51
CA ARG A 278 4.89 30.39 -12.46
C ARG A 278 6.24 30.81 -13.02
N LEU A 279 6.83 30.02 -13.91
CA LEU A 279 8.09 30.34 -14.55
C LEU A 279 7.95 31.56 -15.46
N GLU A 280 6.86 31.67 -16.21
CA GLU A 280 6.56 32.84 -17.03
C GLU A 280 6.41 34.11 -16.19
N HIS A 281 5.78 34.02 -15.02
CA HIS A 281 5.67 35.14 -14.09
C HIS A 281 7.04 35.57 -13.55
N ILE A 282 7.87 34.61 -13.12
CA ILE A 282 9.23 34.89 -12.61
C ILE A 282 10.11 35.50 -13.70
N LEU A 283 10.05 34.97 -14.93
CA LEU A 283 10.80 35.49 -16.07
C LEU A 283 10.33 36.91 -16.45
N SER A 284 9.03 37.16 -16.39
CA SER A 284 8.46 38.49 -16.61
C SER A 284 8.91 39.49 -15.56
N ASP A 285 8.91 39.10 -14.28
CA ASP A 285 9.39 39.93 -13.18
C ASP A 285 10.88 40.24 -13.30
N MET A 286 11.71 39.25 -13.65
CA MET A 286 13.14 39.48 -13.91
C MET A 286 13.36 40.40 -15.11
N ARG A 287 12.56 40.27 -16.17
CA ARG A 287 12.63 41.18 -17.33
C ARG A 287 12.26 42.62 -16.95
N ILE A 288 11.25 42.80 -16.10
CA ILE A 288 10.84 44.12 -15.57
C ILE A 288 11.90 44.70 -14.64
N GLN A 289 12.55 43.88 -13.81
CA GLN A 289 13.68 44.32 -12.98
C GLN A 289 14.88 44.72 -13.83
N GLN A 290 15.16 43.98 -14.90
CA GLN A 290 16.25 44.28 -15.82
C GLN A 290 16.03 45.59 -16.56
N THR A 291 14.80 45.89 -17.02
CA THR A 291 14.46 47.18 -17.65
C THR A 291 14.49 48.34 -16.66
N ARG A 292 14.07 48.13 -15.40
CA ARG A 292 14.21 49.13 -14.33
C ARG A 292 15.66 49.44 -13.97
N ASN A 293 16.52 48.41 -13.90
CA ASN A 293 17.94 48.61 -13.61
C ASN A 293 18.71 49.26 -14.77
N SER A 294 18.30 49.02 -16.02
CA SER A 294 18.91 49.66 -17.19
C SER A 294 18.40 51.09 -17.45
N GLY A 295 17.23 51.46 -16.91
CA GLY A 295 16.72 52.83 -16.93
C GLY A 295 17.28 53.76 -15.85
N HIS A 296 18.09 53.25 -14.91
CA HIS A 296 18.70 54.07 -13.84
C HIS A 296 20.15 54.50 -14.14
N PHE A 297 20.67 54.14 -15.32
CA PHE A 297 22.03 54.45 -15.78
C PHE A 297 22.07 55.27 -17.10
N SER A 298 20.96 55.88 -17.51
CA SER A 298 20.89 56.87 -18.60
C SER A 298 20.42 58.22 -18.09
#